data_AF-A0A2A6FIA6-F1
#
_entry.id   AF-A0A2A6FIA6-F1
#
_cell.length_a   1.000
_cell.length_b   1.000
_cell.length_c   1.000
_cell.angle_alpha   90.00
_cell.angle_beta   90.00
_cell.angle_gamma   90.00
#
_symmetry.space_group_name_H-M   'P 1'
#
loop_
_entity.id
_entity.type
_entity.pdbx_description
1 polymer ?
#
loop_
_entity_poly.entity_id
_entity_poly.type
_entity_poly.pdbx_seq_one_letter_code
_entity_poly.pdbx_strand_id
1 'polypeptide(L)'
;MKRRPATRLFEWERLALKGDFSAIPAPFAWDQSHRLAHFLNGYEIAGGMDRLAEISQAISAEFRQTGRWRGTALELWLCLFFQHRARRHMGLEEVDPSLDDLCDALRKALSRLSSVEADLLASRLSQHAI
;
A
#
# COMPACT_ATOMS: atom_id res chain seq x y z
N MET A 1 5.94 -13.59 -29.54
CA MET A 1 5.84 -13.34 -28.09
C MET A 1 6.42 -11.95 -27.80
N LYS A 2 5.58 -10.91 -27.67
CA LYS A 2 6.07 -9.54 -27.39
C LYS A 2 6.43 -9.45 -25.91
N ARG A 3 7.71 -9.30 -25.57
CA ARG A 3 8.14 -8.93 -24.22
C ARG A 3 7.51 -7.57 -23.90
N ARG A 4 6.67 -7.50 -22.85
CA ARG A 4 6.21 -6.21 -22.33
C ARG A 4 7.45 -5.43 -21.88
N PRO A 5 7.66 -4.17 -22.31
CA PRO A 5 8.76 -3.38 -21.77
C PRO A 5 8.59 -3.28 -20.26
N ALA A 6 9.67 -3.48 -19.50
CA ALA A 6 9.66 -3.24 -18.06
C ALA A 6 9.18 -1.81 -17.82
N THR A 7 7.98 -1.66 -17.26
CA THR A 7 7.33 -0.35 -17.13
C THR A 7 8.20 0.51 -16.23
N ARG A 8 8.80 1.56 -16.80
CA ARG A 8 9.64 2.51 -16.05
C ARG A 8 8.82 3.10 -14.91
N LEU A 9 9.33 3.01 -13.68
CA LEU A 9 8.72 3.68 -12.53
C LEU A 9 8.60 5.18 -12.77
N PHE A 10 7.55 5.79 -12.24
CA PHE A 10 7.43 7.24 -12.13
C PHE A 10 8.49 7.80 -11.18
N GLU A 11 8.69 9.12 -11.21
CA GLU A 11 9.66 9.76 -10.34
C GLU A 11 9.32 9.61 -8.86
N TRP A 12 8.06 9.89 -8.49
CA TRP A 12 7.60 9.72 -7.13
C TRP A 12 7.71 8.27 -6.63
N GLU A 13 7.50 7.29 -7.51
CA GLU A 13 7.66 5.86 -7.19
C GLU A 13 9.12 5.53 -6.83
N ARG A 14 10.08 6.07 -7.58
CA ARG A 14 11.51 5.91 -7.28
C ARG A 14 11.91 6.60 -5.97
N LEU A 15 11.31 7.73 -5.66
CA LEU A 15 11.55 8.47 -4.41
C LEU A 15 10.95 7.72 -3.21
N ALA A 16 9.72 7.23 -3.33
CA ALA A 16 9.07 6.42 -2.30
C ALA A 16 9.85 5.13 -1.98
N LEU A 17 10.44 4.46 -2.99
CA LEU A 17 11.33 3.31 -2.76
C LEU A 17 12.58 3.64 -1.94
N LYS A 18 13.00 4.92 -1.94
CA LYS A 18 14.12 5.42 -1.14
C LYS A 18 13.68 6.00 0.21
N GLY A 19 12.40 5.88 0.57
CA GLY A 19 11.84 6.39 1.82
C GLY A 19 11.32 7.83 1.73
N ASP A 20 11.45 8.50 0.59
CA ASP A 20 10.83 9.82 0.39
C ASP A 20 9.35 9.67 0.02
N PHE A 21 8.54 9.42 1.04
CA PHE A 21 7.10 9.29 0.89
C PHE A 21 6.37 10.62 0.69
N SER A 22 7.05 11.75 0.87
CA SER A 22 6.47 13.08 0.61
C SER A 22 6.22 13.30 -0.88
N ALA A 23 6.92 12.55 -1.74
CA ALA A 23 6.76 12.59 -3.19
C ALA A 23 5.46 11.93 -3.69
N ILE A 24 4.76 11.13 -2.87
CA ILE A 24 3.51 10.47 -3.27
C ILE A 24 2.47 11.56 -3.62
N PRO A 25 1.77 11.44 -4.78
CA PRO A 25 0.82 12.46 -5.24
C PRO A 25 -0.25 12.82 -4.21
N ALA A 26 -0.77 14.04 -4.27
CA ALA A 26 -1.94 14.46 -3.49
C ALA A 26 -2.95 15.14 -4.46
N PRO A 27 -4.18 14.59 -4.61
CA PRO A 27 -4.70 13.38 -3.95
C PRO A 27 -4.01 12.09 -4.43
N PHE A 28 -4.02 11.06 -3.58
CA PHE A 28 -3.56 9.71 -3.92
C PHE A 28 -4.75 8.75 -3.89
N ALA A 29 -4.98 8.07 -5.00
CA ALA A 29 -6.19 7.27 -5.23
C ALA A 29 -5.85 5.81 -5.60
N TRP A 30 -6.87 4.97 -5.62
CA TRP A 30 -6.77 3.54 -5.84
C TRP A 30 -6.11 3.15 -7.16
N ASP A 31 -6.40 3.88 -8.23
CA ASP A 31 -5.87 3.64 -9.58
C ASP A 31 -4.34 3.85 -9.67
N GLN A 32 -3.81 4.76 -8.85
CA GLN A 32 -2.38 5.06 -8.75
C GLN A 32 -1.64 4.11 -7.79
N SER A 33 -2.37 3.45 -6.90
CA SER A 33 -1.77 2.76 -5.75
C SER A 33 -1.30 1.33 -6.02
N HIS A 34 -1.64 0.77 -7.19
CA HIS A 34 -1.34 -0.64 -7.50
C HIS A 34 0.14 -1.00 -7.36
N ARG A 35 1.06 -0.19 -7.92
CA ARG A 35 2.50 -0.46 -7.81
C ARG A 35 3.04 -0.20 -6.41
N LEU A 36 2.65 0.92 -5.79
CA LEU A 36 3.03 1.22 -4.42
C LEU A 36 2.63 0.08 -3.47
N ALA A 37 1.41 -0.45 -3.60
CA ALA A 37 0.92 -1.55 -2.78
C ALA A 37 1.87 -2.76 -2.81
N HIS A 38 2.51 -3.03 -3.95
CA HIS A 38 3.40 -4.16 -4.18
C HIS A 38 4.90 -3.84 -4.01
N PHE A 39 5.28 -2.62 -3.60
CA PHE A 39 6.68 -2.35 -3.21
C PHE A 39 7.09 -3.14 -1.96
N LEU A 40 6.11 -3.62 -1.20
CA LEU A 40 6.32 -4.58 -0.13
C LEU A 40 5.62 -5.90 -0.46
N ASN A 41 6.22 -7.00 0.00
CA ASN A 41 5.54 -8.29 0.01
C ASN A 41 4.75 -8.41 1.32
N GLY A 42 3.44 -8.11 1.25
CA GLY A 42 2.58 -8.10 2.43
C GLY A 42 2.46 -9.47 3.10
N TYR A 43 2.63 -10.57 2.35
CA TYR A 43 2.63 -11.91 2.93
C TYR A 43 3.86 -12.15 3.81
N GLU A 44 5.05 -11.78 3.33
CA GLU A 44 6.29 -11.96 4.08
C GLU A 44 6.32 -11.08 5.33
N ILE A 45 5.90 -9.81 5.20
CA ILE A 45 5.90 -8.89 6.34
C ILE A 45 4.86 -9.26 7.40
N ALA A 46 3.68 -9.72 6.99
CA ALA A 46 2.67 -10.18 7.94
C ALA A 46 2.98 -11.55 8.54
N GLY A 47 3.92 -12.32 7.96
CA GLY A 47 4.20 -13.70 8.37
C GLY A 47 3.21 -14.73 7.84
N GLY A 48 2.51 -14.43 6.74
CA GLY A 48 1.60 -15.35 6.06
C GLY A 48 0.29 -14.71 5.60
N MET A 49 -0.51 -15.49 4.86
CA MET A 49 -1.82 -15.06 4.34
C MET A 49 -2.83 -14.81 5.48
N ASP A 50 -2.91 -15.72 6.45
CA ASP A 50 -3.91 -15.63 7.53
C ASP A 50 -3.69 -14.37 8.36
N ARG A 51 -2.45 -14.12 8.76
CA ARG A 51 -2.10 -12.92 9.54
C ARG A 51 -2.33 -11.62 8.76
N LEU A 52 -2.01 -11.62 7.46
CA LEU A 52 -2.32 -10.48 6.59
C LEU A 52 -3.83 -10.23 6.51
N ALA A 53 -4.61 -11.30 6.35
CA ALA A 53 -6.07 -11.22 6.28
C ALA A 53 -6.66 -10.73 7.61
N GLU A 54 -6.16 -11.16 8.77
CA GLU A 54 -6.57 -10.66 10.08
C GLU A 54 -6.34 -9.15 10.22
N ILE A 55 -5.13 -8.67 9.88
CA ILE A 55 -4.80 -7.24 9.92
C ILE A 55 -5.76 -6.46 9.02
N SER A 56 -5.90 -6.87 7.76
CA SER A 56 -6.76 -6.17 6.80
C SER A 56 -8.22 -6.17 7.25
N GLN A 57 -8.71 -7.28 7.82
CA GLN A 57 -10.08 -7.37 8.33
C GLN A 57 -10.31 -6.48 9.54
N ALA A 58 -9.35 -6.40 10.47
CA ALA A 58 -9.44 -5.54 11.65
C ALA A 58 -9.51 -4.06 11.24
N ILE A 59 -8.60 -3.60 10.37
CA ILE A 59 -8.58 -2.23 9.85
C ILE A 59 -9.89 -1.92 9.09
N SER A 60 -10.35 -2.83 8.24
CA SER A 60 -11.61 -2.66 7.51
C SER A 60 -12.84 -2.64 8.43
N ALA A 61 -12.82 -3.42 9.52
CA ALA A 61 -13.89 -3.42 10.51
C ALA A 61 -13.95 -2.11 11.30
N GLU A 62 -12.80 -1.55 11.69
CA GLU A 62 -12.74 -0.23 12.32
C GLU A 62 -13.24 0.87 11.38
N PHE A 63 -12.86 0.81 10.09
CA PHE A 63 -13.39 1.73 9.08
C PHE A 63 -14.92 1.65 8.99
N ARG A 64 -15.50 0.45 8.93
CA ARG A 64 -16.97 0.27 8.89
C ARG A 64 -17.67 0.84 10.12
N GLN A 65 -17.03 0.83 11.29
CA GLN A 65 -17.58 1.37 12.53
C GLN A 65 -17.44 2.89 12.64
N THR A 66 -16.33 3.44 12.15
CA THR A 66 -15.94 4.84 12.43
C THR A 66 -16.00 5.77 11.21
N GLY A 67 -16.11 5.21 10.01
CA GLY A 67 -16.02 5.91 8.73
C GLY A 67 -14.62 6.48 8.44
N ARG A 68 -13.57 6.02 9.15
CA ARG A 68 -12.20 6.54 8.97
C ARG A 68 -11.18 5.40 8.95
N TRP A 69 -10.30 5.43 7.97
CA TRP A 69 -9.13 4.54 7.94
C TRP A 69 -8.13 4.97 9.00
N ARG A 70 -7.87 4.07 9.94
CA ARG A 70 -6.95 4.26 11.07
C ARG A 70 -5.98 3.09 11.13
N GLY A 71 -4.84 3.30 11.80
CA GLY A 71 -3.75 2.35 11.87
C GLY A 71 -2.41 3.01 11.61
N THR A 72 -1.35 2.25 11.86
CA THR A 72 0.02 2.63 11.48
C THR A 72 0.18 2.66 9.96
N ALA A 73 1.22 3.35 9.47
CA ALA A 73 1.54 3.35 8.04
C ALA A 73 1.70 1.92 7.49
N LEU A 74 2.31 1.03 8.26
CA LEU A 74 2.49 -0.36 7.86
C LEU A 74 1.17 -1.13 7.79
N GLU A 75 0.29 -1.02 8.79
CA GLU A 75 -1.02 -1.70 8.78
C GLU A 75 -1.90 -1.24 7.62
N LEU A 76 -1.92 0.07 7.35
CA LEU A 76 -2.65 0.63 6.20
C LEU A 76 -2.06 0.13 4.87
N TRP A 77 -0.74 0.00 4.77
CA TRP A 77 -0.09 -0.53 3.56
C TRP A 77 -0.37 -2.02 3.37
N LEU A 78 -0.34 -2.81 4.43
CA LEU A 78 -0.71 -4.23 4.40
C LEU A 78 -2.18 -4.41 4.00
N CYS A 79 -3.07 -3.59 4.53
CA CYS A 79 -4.47 -3.56 4.12
C CYS A 79 -4.59 -3.24 2.62
N LEU A 80 -3.93 -2.18 2.14
CA LEU A 80 -3.93 -1.82 0.72
C LEU A 80 -3.41 -2.96 -0.17
N PHE A 81 -2.30 -3.61 0.20
CA PHE A 81 -1.78 -4.77 -0.50
C PHE A 81 -2.81 -5.90 -0.57
N PHE A 82 -3.44 -6.22 0.56
CA PHE A 82 -4.47 -7.25 0.62
C PHE A 82 -5.66 -6.94 -0.30
N GLN A 83 -6.14 -5.68 -0.30
CA GLN A 83 -7.26 -5.27 -1.17
C GLN A 83 -6.91 -5.43 -2.66
N HIS A 84 -5.71 -5.05 -3.09
CA HIS A 84 -5.27 -5.23 -4.49
C HIS A 84 -5.19 -6.72 -4.87
N ARG A 85 -4.73 -7.56 -3.94
CA ARG A 85 -4.68 -9.02 -4.13
C ARG A 85 -6.07 -9.63 -4.19
N ALA A 86 -6.97 -9.24 -3.28
CA ALA A 86 -8.35 -9.70 -3.25
C ALA A 86 -9.08 -9.34 -4.56
N ARG A 87 -8.94 -8.09 -5.03
CA ARG A 87 -9.54 -7.66 -6.30
C ARG A 87 -9.05 -8.49 -7.48
N ARG A 88 -7.74 -8.75 -7.56
CA ARG A 88 -7.16 -9.58 -8.62
C ARG A 88 -7.74 -11.01 -8.63
N HIS A 89 -7.98 -11.58 -7.45
CA HIS A 89 -8.49 -12.96 -7.32
C HIS A 89 -10.01 -13.05 -7.48
N MET A 90 -10.76 -12.05 -7.02
CA MET A 90 -12.22 -12.05 -7.03
C MET A 90 -12.81 -11.50 -8.33
N GLY A 91 -12.01 -10.85 -9.18
CA GLY A 91 -12.47 -10.32 -10.47
C GLY A 91 -13.50 -9.18 -10.34
N LEU A 92 -13.51 -8.48 -9.20
CA LEU A 92 -14.47 -7.41 -8.95
C LEU A 92 -14.20 -6.20 -9.86
N GLU A 93 -15.20 -5.87 -10.67
CA GLU A 93 -15.17 -4.73 -11.59
C GLU A 93 -15.40 -3.40 -10.86
N GLU A 94 -16.31 -3.38 -9.88
CA GLU A 94 -16.60 -2.20 -9.07
C GLU A 94 -15.53 -1.97 -7.99
N VAL A 95 -15.01 -0.75 -7.94
CA VAL A 95 -14.10 -0.29 -6.90
C VAL A 95 -14.92 0.40 -5.84
N ASP A 96 -14.82 -0.08 -4.60
CA ASP A 96 -15.36 0.62 -3.44
C ASP A 96 -14.66 2.00 -3.33
N PRO A 97 -15.40 3.12 -3.43
CA PRO A 97 -14.81 4.46 -3.35
C PRO A 97 -14.06 4.72 -2.05
N SER A 98 -14.38 4.00 -0.97
CA SER A 98 -13.65 4.11 0.29
C SER A 98 -12.18 3.68 0.19
N LEU A 99 -11.80 2.96 -0.87
CA LEU A 99 -10.41 2.59 -1.12
C LEU A 99 -9.55 3.77 -1.58
N ASP A 100 -10.13 4.82 -2.13
CA ASP A 100 -9.42 6.09 -2.36
C ASP A 100 -9.06 6.75 -1.03
N ASP A 101 -9.97 6.71 -0.05
CA ASP A 101 -9.71 7.22 1.30
C ASP A 101 -8.63 6.40 2.03
N LEU A 102 -8.56 5.08 1.78
CA LEU A 102 -7.47 4.23 2.29
C LEU A 102 -6.13 4.68 1.72
N CYS A 103 -6.07 4.99 0.42
CA CYS A 103 -4.87 5.46 -0.24
C CYS A 103 -4.40 6.80 0.35
N ASP A 104 -5.29 7.78 0.51
CA ASP A 104 -4.93 9.06 1.12
C ASP A 104 -4.58 8.94 2.61
N ALA A 105 -5.25 8.07 3.37
CA ALA A 105 -4.89 7.78 4.75
C ALA A 105 -3.48 7.18 4.86
N LEU A 106 -3.14 6.21 4.00
CA LEU A 106 -1.80 5.65 3.93
C LEU A 106 -0.76 6.72 3.58
N ARG A 107 -1.02 7.54 2.55
CA ARG A 107 -0.11 8.64 2.16
C ARG A 107 0.15 9.58 3.33
N LYS A 108 -0.90 10.01 4.04
CA LYS A 108 -0.79 10.87 5.23
C LYS A 108 0.01 10.21 6.34
N ALA A 109 -0.18 8.91 6.57
CA ALA A 109 0.57 8.16 7.58
C ALA A 109 2.06 8.05 7.20
N LEU A 110 2.37 7.71 5.94
CA LEU A 110 3.74 7.63 5.44
C LEU A 110 4.46 8.99 5.48
N SER A 111 3.76 10.08 5.15
CA SER A 111 4.32 11.44 5.17
C SER A 111 4.63 11.97 6.58
N ARG A 112 4.13 11.27 7.63
CA ARG A 112 4.35 11.63 9.05
C ARG A 112 5.44 10.82 9.71
N LEU A 113 6.01 9.84 9.01
CA LEU A 113 7.13 9.06 9.53
C LEU A 113 8.33 9.99 9.77
N SER A 114 9.04 9.76 10.86
CA SER A 114 10.38 10.32 11.04
C SER A 114 11.33 9.77 9.98
N SER A 115 12.47 10.44 9.77
CA SER A 115 13.49 9.95 8.83
C SER A 115 13.94 8.53 9.16
N VAL A 116 14.11 8.21 10.46
CA VAL A 116 14.51 6.88 10.93
C VAL A 116 13.45 5.82 10.57
N GLU A 117 12.17 6.11 10.79
CA GLU A 117 11.09 5.18 10.45
C GLU A 117 10.97 4.99 8.93
N ALA A 118 11.13 6.07 8.16
CA ALA A 118 11.12 6.03 6.71
C ALA A 118 12.28 5.19 6.16
N ASP A 119 13.50 5.36 6.68
CA ASP A 119 14.68 4.59 6.30
C ASP A 119 14.53 3.09 6.61
N LEU A 120 13.98 2.77 7.79
CA LEU A 120 13.67 1.38 8.17
C LEU A 120 12.66 0.75 7.22
N LEU A 121 11.61 1.49 6.85
CA LEU A 121 10.59 1.01 5.92
C LEU A 121 11.17 0.84 4.51
N ALA A 122 11.91 1.83 4.00
CA ALA A 122 12.57 1.76 2.71
C ALA A 122 13.55 0.59 2.59
N SER A 123 14.30 0.32 3.67
CA SER A 123 15.19 -0.83 3.74
C SER A 123 14.44 -2.14 3.52
N ARG A 124 13.21 -2.26 4.04
CA ARG A 124 12.34 -3.42 3.79
C ARG A 124 11.83 -3.46 2.36
N LEU A 125 11.44 -2.32 1.77
CA LEU A 125 10.99 -2.27 0.37
C LEU A 125 12.07 -2.77 -0.59
N SER A 126 13.32 -2.37 -0.37
CA SER A 126 14.46 -2.75 -1.22
C SER A 126 14.78 -4.25 -1.21
N GLN A 127 14.37 -4.97 -0.16
CA GLN A 127 14.53 -6.43 -0.07
C GLN A 127 13.50 -7.18 -0.94
N HIS A 128 12.39 -6.53 -1.29
CA HIS A 128 11.26 -7.15 -2.00
C HIS A 128 10.97 -6.51 -3.38
N ALA A 129 11.73 -5.49 -3.77
CA ALA A 129 11.65 -4.87 -5.09
C ALA A 129 12.23 -5.81 -6.15
N ILE A 130 11.36 -6.51 -6.89
CA ILE A 130 11.68 -7.36 -8.05
C ILE A 130 11.25 -6.66 -9.34
#